data_AF-A0A9E0EXN7-F1
#
_entry.id   AF-A0A9E0EXN7-F1
#
_cell.length_a   1.000
_cell.length_b   1.000
_cell.length_c   1.000
_cell.angle_alpha   90.00
_cell.angle_beta   90.00
_cell.angle_gamma   90.00
#
_symmetry.space_group_name_H-M   'P 1'
#
loop_
_entity.id
_entity.type
_entity.pdbx_description
1 polymer ?
#
loop_
_entity_poly.entity_id
_entity_poly.type
_entity_poly.pdbx_seq_one_letter_code
_entity_poly.pdbx_strand_id
1 'polypeptide(L)'
;MRTKIIIIGFLLFAYRLSLADTLTVMQYNLMYYDKEYSDCNATNNNVDAKDGYLRTILNHVKPDILSVNEVNDAIASVERIKTNTLNYGGETRYKRANFSGSFLVNMIYYNSEKLELKSQDAIATSPRETNVYKFYLKTSGLVNGDTIFLYHFVTHLKAGSYESDAQQRAVAANSIMSYISTKNIKGNVILSGDMNLYSASEGAFVAFTTPVGSNNFRFYDPLNAVGSWHSNYSYRYVHTQSTRTVASEGCFSAGGLDDRFDFILSSNDILAGTSGIKFYSYKTLGQDGNRYNGSITSPTNTSIPTDVANALYGMSDHLPVVMKVTYSSAPTQVNTEKNQVSILYNNPVYNTLNVQILENTSIKAINVYNLLGNCILNLIPESNSQKVDVDLSGAPTGVLLVEVRLNDGRKKTIKVLKQ
;
A
#
# COMPACT_ATOMS: atom_id res chain seq x y z
N MET A 1 -4.23 56.63 40.35
CA MET A 1 -3.81 55.29 39.87
C MET A 1 -4.36 55.09 38.46
N ARG A 2 -3.50 54.99 37.44
CA ARG A 2 -3.91 54.68 36.06
C ARG A 2 -3.86 53.16 35.87
N THR A 3 -5.02 52.54 35.76
CA THR A 3 -5.16 51.10 35.54
C THR A 3 -4.75 50.78 34.10
N LYS A 4 -3.62 50.10 33.91
CA LYS A 4 -3.20 49.58 32.60
C LYS A 4 -3.95 48.26 32.35
N ILE A 5 -4.83 48.25 31.37
CA ILE A 5 -5.48 47.04 30.88
C ILE A 5 -4.51 46.36 29.91
N ILE A 6 -4.08 45.15 30.25
CA ILE A 6 -3.25 44.30 29.38
C ILE A 6 -4.21 43.39 28.61
N ILE A 7 -4.28 43.58 27.29
CA ILE A 7 -5.01 42.69 26.38
C ILE A 7 -4.05 41.59 25.95
N ILE A 8 -4.28 40.36 26.40
CA ILE A 8 -3.54 39.17 25.98
C ILE A 8 -4.27 38.59 24.76
N GLY A 9 -3.69 38.76 23.57
CA GLY A 9 -4.19 38.14 22.34
C GLY A 9 -3.71 36.70 22.22
N PHE A 10 -4.64 35.74 22.22
CA PHE A 10 -4.35 34.34 21.90
C PHE A 10 -4.24 34.17 20.38
N LEU A 11 -3.00 34.01 19.88
CA LEU A 11 -2.73 33.56 18.52
C LEU A 11 -2.96 32.04 18.43
N LEU A 12 -4.13 31.63 17.95
CA LEU A 12 -4.42 30.25 17.58
C LEU A 12 -3.67 29.89 16.30
N PHE A 13 -2.52 29.22 16.43
CA PHE A 13 -1.87 28.56 15.30
C PHE A 13 -2.67 27.30 14.93
N ALA A 14 -3.49 27.40 13.90
CA ALA A 14 -4.11 26.23 13.27
C ALA A 14 -3.04 25.50 12.44
N TYR A 15 -2.41 24.47 13.02
CA TYR A 15 -1.61 23.53 12.25
C TYR A 15 -2.56 22.75 11.33
N ARG A 16 -2.43 22.93 10.01
CA ARG A 16 -3.02 21.99 9.06
C ARG A 16 -2.18 20.72 9.06
N LEU A 17 -2.60 19.73 9.83
CA LEU A 17 -2.16 18.35 9.63
C LEU A 17 -2.63 17.94 8.23
N SER A 18 -1.72 17.79 7.27
CA SER A 18 -2.03 17.07 6.04
C SER A 18 -2.19 15.60 6.41
N LEU A 19 -3.42 15.09 6.45
CA LEU A 19 -3.63 13.65 6.53
C LEU A 19 -3.02 13.00 5.29
N ALA A 20 -2.27 11.91 5.47
CA ALA A 20 -1.83 11.11 4.35
C ALA A 20 -3.07 10.50 3.68
N ASP A 21 -3.16 10.63 2.35
CA ASP A 21 -4.21 9.98 1.58
C ASP A 21 -4.06 8.46 1.68
N THR A 22 -5.16 7.74 1.44
CA THR A 22 -5.17 6.28 1.46
C THR A 22 -5.46 5.71 0.09
N LEU A 23 -4.80 4.59 -0.21
CA LEU A 23 -5.08 3.73 -1.35
C LEU A 23 -5.57 2.39 -0.81
N THR A 24 -6.78 2.00 -1.19
CA THR A 24 -7.35 0.68 -0.86
C THR A 24 -7.13 -0.29 -2.02
N VAL A 25 -6.32 -1.33 -1.79
CA VAL A 25 -6.02 -2.40 -2.76
C VAL A 25 -6.80 -3.64 -2.37
N MET A 26 -7.56 -4.19 -3.30
CA MET A 26 -8.38 -5.39 -3.11
C MET A 26 -8.02 -6.43 -4.17
N GLN A 27 -7.78 -7.66 -3.72
CA GLN A 27 -7.64 -8.84 -4.59
C GLN A 27 -8.85 -9.75 -4.39
N TYR A 28 -9.42 -10.26 -5.48
CA TYR A 28 -10.56 -11.16 -5.41
C TYR A 28 -10.61 -12.19 -6.56
N ASN A 29 -10.53 -13.49 -6.25
CA ASN A 29 -10.95 -14.53 -7.20
C ASN A 29 -12.48 -14.49 -7.35
N LEU A 30 -12.95 -14.27 -8.59
CA LEU A 30 -14.38 -14.09 -8.88
C LEU A 30 -15.12 -15.36 -9.27
N MET A 31 -14.47 -16.53 -9.26
CA MET A 31 -15.05 -17.84 -9.59
C MET A 31 -15.76 -17.87 -10.96
N TYR A 32 -15.03 -18.21 -12.02
CA TYR A 32 -15.54 -18.29 -13.41
C TYR A 32 -16.47 -17.13 -13.81
N TYR A 33 -16.09 -15.88 -13.53
CA TYR A 33 -16.94 -14.73 -13.82
C TYR A 33 -17.19 -14.61 -15.34
N ASP A 34 -18.47 -14.71 -15.72
CA ASP A 34 -18.95 -14.72 -17.10
C ASP A 34 -18.35 -15.85 -17.97
N LYS A 35 -17.86 -16.93 -17.31
CA LYS A 35 -17.25 -18.09 -17.98
C LYS A 35 -18.12 -19.32 -17.75
N GLU A 36 -18.55 -19.95 -18.84
CA GLU A 36 -19.06 -21.31 -18.79
C GLU A 36 -17.90 -22.30 -18.86
N TYR A 37 -17.83 -23.22 -17.90
CA TYR A 37 -16.77 -24.22 -17.81
C TYR A 37 -17.20 -25.40 -16.95
N SER A 38 -17.10 -26.62 -17.48
CA SER A 38 -17.63 -27.82 -16.82
C SER A 38 -19.10 -27.61 -16.43
N ASP A 39 -19.46 -27.86 -15.18
CA ASP A 39 -20.82 -27.65 -14.67
C ASP A 39 -21.13 -26.18 -14.33
N CYS A 40 -20.17 -25.24 -14.44
CA CYS A 40 -20.45 -23.80 -14.30
C CYS A 40 -21.16 -23.26 -15.54
N ASN A 41 -22.37 -22.75 -15.37
CA ASN A 41 -23.15 -22.14 -16.45
C ASN A 41 -24.07 -21.03 -15.93
N ALA A 42 -24.82 -20.38 -16.83
CA ALA A 42 -25.72 -19.27 -16.47
C ALA A 42 -26.82 -19.61 -15.44
N THR A 43 -27.10 -20.89 -15.15
CA THR A 43 -28.11 -21.30 -14.16
C THR A 43 -27.55 -21.28 -12.73
N ASN A 44 -26.31 -21.72 -12.54
CA ASN A 44 -25.69 -21.85 -11.22
C ASN A 44 -24.55 -20.86 -10.96
N ASN A 45 -24.08 -20.14 -11.98
CA ASN A 45 -23.07 -19.08 -11.89
C ASN A 45 -23.47 -17.88 -12.77
N ASN A 46 -24.71 -17.42 -12.63
CA ASN A 46 -25.30 -16.35 -13.44
C ASN A 46 -24.53 -15.03 -13.33
N VAL A 47 -24.06 -14.48 -14.45
CA VAL A 47 -23.26 -13.25 -14.47
C VAL A 47 -24.05 -12.01 -14.02
N ASP A 48 -25.35 -11.90 -14.31
CA ASP A 48 -26.17 -10.77 -13.87
C ASP A 48 -26.32 -10.75 -12.33
N ALA A 49 -26.49 -11.92 -11.72
CA ALA A 49 -26.49 -12.07 -10.27
C ALA A 49 -25.13 -11.72 -9.66
N LYS A 50 -24.03 -12.20 -10.26
CA LYS A 50 -22.67 -11.85 -9.85
C LYS A 50 -22.40 -10.35 -9.93
N ASP A 51 -22.90 -9.65 -10.94
CA ASP A 51 -22.82 -8.18 -10.98
C ASP A 51 -23.48 -7.54 -9.76
N GLY A 52 -24.66 -8.04 -9.36
CA GLY A 52 -25.36 -7.59 -8.17
C GLY A 52 -24.54 -7.80 -6.90
N TYR A 53 -24.01 -9.01 -6.70
CA TYR A 53 -23.18 -9.32 -5.55
C TYR A 53 -21.89 -8.50 -5.51
N LEU A 54 -21.20 -8.40 -6.65
CA LEU A 54 -19.96 -7.64 -6.75
C LEU A 54 -20.22 -6.14 -6.50
N ARG A 55 -21.33 -5.57 -6.97
CA ARG A 55 -21.73 -4.19 -6.62
C ARG A 55 -21.88 -4.00 -5.11
N THR A 56 -22.57 -4.89 -4.43
CA THR A 56 -22.76 -4.82 -2.97
C THR A 56 -21.42 -4.85 -2.23
N ILE A 57 -20.52 -5.76 -2.62
CA ILE A 57 -19.18 -5.89 -2.02
C ILE A 57 -18.32 -4.65 -2.31
N LEU A 58 -18.28 -4.19 -3.56
CA LEU A 58 -17.48 -3.04 -3.97
C LEU A 58 -17.99 -1.73 -3.38
N ASN A 59 -19.30 -1.57 -3.20
CA ASN A 59 -19.86 -0.40 -2.52
C ASN A 59 -19.53 -0.38 -1.02
N HIS A 60 -19.37 -1.55 -0.40
CA HIS A 60 -18.91 -1.67 0.99
C HIS A 60 -17.40 -1.36 1.13
N VAL A 61 -16.56 -1.93 0.25
CA VAL A 61 -15.08 -1.80 0.36
C VAL A 61 -14.56 -0.50 -0.24
N LYS A 62 -15.13 -0.07 -1.38
CA LYS A 62 -14.69 1.06 -2.22
C LYS A 62 -13.19 1.01 -2.56
N PRO A 63 -12.70 -0.07 -3.20
CA PRO A 63 -11.29 -0.20 -3.53
C PRO A 63 -10.85 0.89 -4.52
N ASP A 64 -9.62 1.37 -4.39
CA ASP A 64 -8.99 2.22 -5.40
C ASP A 64 -8.25 1.39 -6.46
N ILE A 65 -7.82 0.18 -6.10
CA ILE A 65 -7.33 -0.84 -7.02
C ILE A 65 -8.09 -2.13 -6.72
N LEU A 66 -8.75 -2.68 -7.74
CA LEU A 66 -9.33 -4.02 -7.71
C LEU A 66 -8.56 -4.90 -8.69
N SER A 67 -7.87 -5.91 -8.18
CA SER A 67 -7.29 -6.98 -8.98
C SER A 67 -8.11 -8.25 -8.81
N VAL A 68 -8.31 -9.00 -9.89
CA VAL A 68 -9.20 -10.16 -9.91
C VAL A 68 -8.59 -11.34 -10.64
N ASN A 69 -9.00 -12.55 -10.24
CA ASN A 69 -8.75 -13.79 -10.97
C ASN A 69 -10.06 -14.37 -11.51
N GLU A 70 -9.94 -15.33 -12.44
CA GLU A 70 -11.05 -16.13 -12.98
C GLU A 70 -12.12 -15.34 -13.73
N VAL A 71 -11.69 -14.39 -14.54
CA VAL A 71 -12.61 -13.74 -15.50
C VAL A 71 -12.57 -14.49 -16.82
N ASN A 72 -13.71 -14.59 -17.50
CA ASN A 72 -13.77 -15.09 -18.87
C ASN A 72 -12.79 -14.34 -19.79
N ASP A 73 -12.18 -15.06 -20.72
CA ASP A 73 -11.20 -14.59 -21.68
C ASP A 73 -11.84 -13.81 -22.85
N ALA A 74 -12.80 -12.95 -22.53
CA ALA A 74 -13.49 -12.09 -23.49
C ALA A 74 -13.43 -10.63 -23.06
N ILE A 75 -13.16 -9.74 -24.03
CA ILE A 75 -13.10 -8.30 -23.78
C ILE A 75 -14.42 -7.75 -23.22
N ALA A 76 -15.55 -8.34 -23.62
CA ALA A 76 -16.87 -7.97 -23.10
C ALA A 76 -17.00 -8.29 -21.60
N SER A 77 -16.50 -9.44 -21.16
CA SER A 77 -16.56 -9.87 -19.75
C SER A 77 -15.71 -9.01 -18.83
N VAL A 78 -14.49 -8.64 -19.25
CA VAL A 78 -13.65 -7.73 -18.48
C VAL A 78 -14.16 -6.28 -18.53
N GLU A 79 -14.77 -5.85 -19.64
CA GLU A 79 -15.42 -4.55 -19.72
C GLU A 79 -16.65 -4.49 -18.82
N ARG A 80 -17.40 -5.59 -18.73
CA ARG A 80 -18.60 -5.73 -17.91
C ARG A 80 -18.35 -5.45 -16.44
N ILE A 81 -17.26 -5.95 -15.85
CA ILE A 81 -16.91 -5.63 -14.46
C ILE A 81 -16.78 -4.11 -14.29
N LYS A 82 -16.11 -3.43 -15.22
CA LYS A 82 -15.98 -1.96 -15.17
C LYS A 82 -17.34 -1.28 -15.31
N THR A 83 -18.14 -1.63 -16.31
CA THR A 83 -19.38 -0.88 -16.65
C THR A 83 -20.56 -1.22 -15.74
N ASN A 84 -20.70 -2.48 -15.34
CA ASN A 84 -21.88 -2.96 -14.62
C ASN A 84 -21.66 -3.01 -13.11
N THR A 85 -20.42 -2.95 -12.63
CA THR A 85 -20.12 -3.04 -11.20
C THR A 85 -19.39 -1.82 -10.65
N LEU A 86 -18.25 -1.44 -11.23
CA LEU A 86 -17.44 -0.33 -10.71
C LEU A 86 -17.99 1.06 -11.09
N ASN A 87 -18.28 1.27 -12.38
CA ASN A 87 -18.85 2.50 -12.91
C ASN A 87 -20.38 2.39 -13.04
N TYR A 88 -21.03 2.03 -11.94
CA TYR A 88 -22.48 1.86 -11.86
C TYR A 88 -23.10 2.95 -11.00
N GLY A 89 -24.35 3.34 -11.30
CA GLY A 89 -25.10 4.30 -10.47
C GLY A 89 -24.55 5.73 -10.49
N GLY A 90 -23.95 6.15 -11.61
CA GLY A 90 -23.37 7.48 -11.79
C GLY A 90 -21.88 7.59 -11.45
N GLU A 91 -21.28 6.53 -10.91
CA GLU A 91 -19.84 6.42 -10.76
C GLU A 91 -19.15 6.29 -12.13
N THR A 92 -18.04 7.01 -12.33
CA THR A 92 -17.30 7.02 -13.61
C THR A 92 -15.79 6.96 -13.44
N ARG A 93 -15.27 6.97 -12.21
CA ARG A 93 -13.82 7.15 -11.98
C ARG A 93 -12.98 5.93 -12.30
N TYR A 94 -13.55 4.73 -12.45
CA TYR A 94 -12.75 3.53 -12.69
C TYR A 94 -12.36 3.35 -14.15
N LYS A 95 -11.07 3.06 -14.38
CA LYS A 95 -10.52 2.54 -15.63
C LYS A 95 -10.07 1.09 -15.42
N ARG A 96 -9.79 0.38 -16.51
CA ARG A 96 -9.13 -0.94 -16.48
C ARG A 96 -7.86 -0.92 -17.31
N ALA A 97 -6.96 -1.86 -17.05
CA ALA A 97 -5.84 -2.12 -17.94
C ALA A 97 -6.29 -2.82 -19.23
N ASN A 98 -5.37 -2.95 -20.20
CA ASN A 98 -5.62 -3.76 -21.38
C ASN A 98 -5.65 -5.23 -20.99
N PHE A 99 -6.59 -5.95 -21.59
CA PHE A 99 -6.80 -7.37 -21.40
C PHE A 99 -5.71 -8.20 -22.09
N SER A 100 -5.27 -9.28 -21.43
CA SER A 100 -4.41 -10.33 -21.98
C SER A 100 -4.71 -11.67 -21.29
N GLY A 101 -4.23 -12.77 -21.88
CA GLY A 101 -4.49 -14.14 -21.44
C GLY A 101 -5.61 -14.85 -22.22
N SER A 102 -5.69 -16.17 -22.06
CA SER A 102 -6.55 -17.04 -22.87
C SER A 102 -7.42 -18.01 -22.06
N PHE A 103 -7.31 -18.01 -20.74
CA PHE A 103 -8.12 -18.86 -19.87
C PHE A 103 -8.15 -18.31 -18.45
N LEU A 104 -9.34 -18.05 -17.91
CA LEU A 104 -9.54 -17.57 -16.53
C LEU A 104 -8.60 -16.43 -16.17
N VAL A 105 -8.70 -15.36 -16.96
CA VAL A 105 -7.73 -14.28 -16.98
C VAL A 105 -7.73 -13.50 -15.67
N ASN A 106 -6.60 -12.85 -15.40
CA ASN A 106 -6.50 -11.86 -14.35
C ASN A 106 -6.72 -10.47 -14.94
N MET A 107 -7.30 -9.58 -14.14
CA MET A 107 -7.52 -8.19 -14.55
C MET A 107 -7.24 -7.23 -13.40
N ILE A 108 -6.96 -5.97 -13.75
CA ILE A 108 -6.90 -4.88 -12.79
C ILE A 108 -7.79 -3.71 -13.23
N TYR A 109 -8.50 -3.16 -12.26
CA TYR A 109 -9.32 -1.95 -12.36
C TYR A 109 -8.82 -0.96 -11.33
N TYR A 110 -8.82 0.32 -11.67
CA TYR A 110 -8.24 1.35 -10.82
C TYR A 110 -9.02 2.66 -10.87
N ASN A 111 -9.07 3.35 -9.73
CA ASN A 111 -9.63 4.69 -9.60
C ASN A 111 -8.71 5.69 -10.32
N SER A 112 -9.16 6.17 -11.47
CA SER A 112 -8.38 7.05 -12.34
C SER A 112 -8.21 8.48 -11.80
N GLU A 113 -8.91 8.85 -10.73
CA GLU A 113 -8.66 10.11 -10.02
C GLU A 113 -7.40 10.03 -9.16
N LYS A 114 -7.04 8.83 -8.68
CA LYS A 114 -5.87 8.60 -7.82
C LYS A 114 -4.67 8.00 -8.54
N LEU A 115 -4.89 7.22 -9.60
CA LEU A 115 -3.81 6.52 -10.31
C LEU A 115 -3.94 6.70 -11.82
N GLU A 116 -2.80 6.60 -12.51
CA GLU A 116 -2.77 6.38 -13.95
C GLU A 116 -1.88 5.19 -14.27
N LEU A 117 -2.33 4.36 -15.21
CA LEU A 117 -1.53 3.25 -15.73
C LEU A 117 -0.43 3.82 -16.64
N LYS A 118 0.83 3.59 -16.27
CA LYS A 118 2.01 4.01 -17.04
C LYS A 118 2.39 2.99 -18.11
N SER A 119 2.40 1.72 -17.73
CA SER A 119 2.76 0.62 -18.61
C SER A 119 2.21 -0.69 -18.06
N GLN A 120 2.10 -1.69 -18.93
CA GLN A 120 1.79 -3.06 -18.54
C GLN A 120 2.65 -4.05 -19.33
N ASP A 121 2.83 -5.24 -18.77
CA ASP A 121 3.52 -6.38 -19.38
C ASP A 121 2.86 -7.69 -18.88
N ALA A 122 3.29 -8.84 -19.40
CA ALA A 122 2.86 -10.15 -18.94
C ALA A 122 4.05 -11.11 -18.84
N ILE A 123 4.01 -11.98 -17.84
CA ILE A 123 4.98 -13.05 -17.63
C ILE A 123 4.34 -14.36 -18.06
N ALA A 124 5.01 -15.10 -18.94
CA ALA A 124 4.59 -16.42 -19.38
C ALA A 124 4.72 -17.44 -18.24
N THR A 125 3.74 -17.45 -17.34
CA THR A 125 3.53 -18.46 -16.30
C THR A 125 2.44 -19.44 -16.72
N SER A 126 2.42 -20.61 -16.07
CA SER A 126 1.42 -21.67 -16.29
C SER A 126 0.72 -21.98 -14.97
N PRO A 127 -0.60 -22.28 -14.95
CA PRO A 127 -1.50 -22.45 -16.12
C PRO A 127 -1.97 -21.13 -16.75
N ARG A 128 -1.71 -20.00 -16.09
CA ARG A 128 -2.18 -18.67 -16.49
C ARG A 128 -1.01 -17.70 -16.41
N GLU A 129 -0.98 -16.73 -17.32
CA GLU A 129 0.02 -15.67 -17.29
C GLU A 129 -0.11 -14.81 -16.02
N THR A 130 1.00 -14.21 -15.60
CA THR A 130 1.02 -13.23 -14.51
C THR A 130 1.12 -11.84 -15.11
N ASN A 131 0.13 -10.99 -14.84
CA ASN A 131 0.06 -9.65 -15.40
C ASN A 131 0.87 -8.68 -14.55
N VAL A 132 1.60 -7.76 -15.19
CA VAL A 132 2.45 -6.77 -14.53
C VAL A 132 1.94 -5.38 -14.88
N TYR A 133 1.54 -4.60 -13.89
CA TYR A 133 1.06 -3.24 -14.06
C TYR A 133 1.97 -2.26 -13.36
N LYS A 134 2.31 -1.16 -14.03
CA LYS A 134 3.03 -0.04 -13.42
C LYS A 134 2.13 1.18 -13.40
N PHE A 135 1.83 1.67 -12.22
CA PHE A 135 1.06 2.89 -12.00
C PHE A 135 1.97 4.02 -11.52
N TYR A 136 1.50 5.25 -11.72
CA TYR A 136 1.90 6.38 -10.88
C TYR A 136 0.69 6.94 -10.14
N LEU A 137 0.93 7.45 -8.93
CA LEU A 137 -0.11 8.08 -8.12
C LEU A 137 -0.23 9.56 -8.49
N LYS A 138 -1.47 10.04 -8.64
CA LYS A 138 -1.81 11.44 -8.85
C LYS A 138 -1.83 12.14 -7.51
N THR A 139 -0.66 12.63 -7.10
CA THR A 139 -0.49 13.38 -5.85
C THR A 139 -0.29 14.87 -6.15
N SER A 140 -0.43 15.73 -5.14
CA SER A 140 -0.12 17.16 -5.30
C SER A 140 1.36 17.42 -5.63
N GLY A 141 2.26 16.49 -5.32
CA GLY A 141 3.69 16.56 -5.65
C GLY A 141 4.00 16.34 -7.12
N LEU A 142 3.06 15.79 -7.90
CA LEU A 142 3.25 15.48 -9.32
C LEU A 142 3.59 16.72 -10.15
N VAL A 143 3.05 17.89 -9.78
CA VAL A 143 3.36 19.18 -10.44
C VAL A 143 4.83 19.59 -10.30
N ASN A 144 5.52 19.06 -9.28
CA ASN A 144 6.93 19.29 -9.00
C ASN A 144 7.83 18.17 -9.55
N GLY A 145 7.27 17.21 -10.28
CA GLY A 145 7.98 16.03 -10.79
C GLY A 145 8.15 14.90 -9.78
N ASP A 146 7.65 15.04 -8.54
CA ASP A 146 7.66 13.97 -7.55
C ASP A 146 6.60 12.92 -7.91
N THR A 147 7.06 11.74 -8.35
CA THR A 147 6.21 10.67 -8.85
C THR A 147 6.39 9.41 -8.02
N ILE A 148 5.35 9.06 -7.28
CA ILE A 148 5.28 7.76 -6.59
C ILE A 148 4.86 6.70 -7.60
N PHE A 149 5.73 5.73 -7.87
CA PHE A 149 5.41 4.56 -8.70
C PHE A 149 4.98 3.38 -7.85
N LEU A 150 4.06 2.58 -8.40
CA LEU A 150 3.62 1.31 -7.84
C LEU A 150 3.65 0.25 -8.95
N TYR A 151 4.38 -0.84 -8.72
CA TYR A 151 4.23 -2.06 -9.50
C TYR A 151 3.21 -2.98 -8.82
N HIS A 152 2.27 -3.52 -9.59
CA HIS A 152 1.28 -4.48 -9.12
C HIS A 152 1.27 -5.68 -10.05
N PHE A 153 1.71 -6.82 -9.54
CA PHE A 153 1.69 -8.11 -10.21
C PHE A 153 0.42 -8.85 -9.80
N VAL A 154 -0.34 -9.36 -10.76
CA VAL A 154 -1.55 -10.16 -10.51
C VAL A 154 -1.34 -11.56 -11.07
N THR A 155 -1.37 -12.57 -10.20
CA THR A 155 -1.12 -13.96 -10.55
C THR A 155 -2.30 -14.86 -10.19
N HIS A 156 -2.40 -16.02 -10.84
CA HIS A 156 -3.28 -17.10 -10.46
C HIS A 156 -2.53 -18.42 -10.65
N LEU A 157 -1.99 -18.95 -9.55
CA LEU A 157 -1.12 -20.11 -9.61
C LEU A 157 -1.90 -21.42 -9.77
N LYS A 158 -1.18 -22.53 -10.01
CA LYS A 158 -1.78 -23.85 -10.21
C LYS A 158 -2.60 -24.28 -9.00
N ALA A 159 -3.89 -24.54 -9.22
CA ALA A 159 -4.79 -25.17 -8.26
C ALA A 159 -4.50 -26.68 -8.12
N GLY A 160 -4.90 -27.25 -6.98
CA GLY A 160 -4.72 -28.67 -6.65
C GLY A 160 -3.73 -28.90 -5.52
N SER A 161 -3.84 -30.07 -4.89
CA SER A 161 -3.12 -30.46 -3.67
C SER A 161 -2.04 -31.52 -3.90
N TYR A 162 -1.81 -31.95 -5.15
CA TYR A 162 -0.74 -32.90 -5.45
C TYR A 162 0.63 -32.21 -5.41
N GLU A 163 1.68 -32.97 -5.12
CA GLU A 163 3.06 -32.48 -5.16
C GLU A 163 3.43 -31.87 -6.53
N SER A 164 2.92 -32.45 -7.62
CA SER A 164 3.10 -31.91 -8.98
C SER A 164 2.41 -30.56 -9.21
N ASP A 165 1.35 -30.24 -8.45
CA ASP A 165 0.71 -28.93 -8.47
C ASP A 165 1.58 -27.90 -7.73
N ALA A 166 2.09 -28.27 -6.55
CA ALA A 166 3.01 -27.44 -5.77
C ALA A 166 4.29 -27.11 -6.55
N GLN A 167 4.84 -28.08 -7.30
CA GLN A 167 5.98 -27.87 -8.20
C GLN A 167 5.66 -26.89 -9.33
N GLN A 168 4.48 -26.97 -9.93
CA GLN A 168 4.05 -26.00 -10.95
C GLN A 168 3.91 -24.59 -10.37
N ARG A 169 3.35 -24.45 -9.17
CA ARG A 169 3.34 -23.16 -8.45
C ARG A 169 4.75 -22.62 -8.26
N ALA A 170 5.70 -23.46 -7.86
CA ALA A 170 7.09 -23.07 -7.66
C ALA A 170 7.78 -22.62 -8.96
N VAL A 171 7.51 -23.29 -10.09
CA VAL A 171 8.01 -22.86 -11.41
C VAL A 171 7.48 -21.46 -11.76
N ALA A 172 6.17 -21.23 -11.63
CA ALA A 172 5.57 -19.92 -11.90
C ALA A 172 6.14 -18.82 -10.98
N ALA A 173 6.29 -19.10 -9.69
CA ALA A 173 6.88 -18.17 -8.72
C ALA A 173 8.33 -17.80 -9.08
N ASN A 174 9.14 -18.77 -9.50
CA ASN A 174 10.51 -18.52 -9.95
C ASN A 174 10.57 -17.67 -11.22
N SER A 175 9.63 -17.85 -12.16
CA SER A 175 9.52 -16.97 -13.35
C SER A 175 9.19 -15.53 -12.96
N ILE A 176 8.29 -15.32 -11.99
CA ILE A 176 7.94 -14.00 -11.46
C ILE A 176 9.15 -13.33 -10.80
N MET A 177 9.83 -14.04 -9.91
CA MET A 177 11.01 -13.52 -9.20
C MET A 177 12.19 -13.27 -10.16
N SER A 178 12.35 -14.11 -11.18
CA SER A 178 13.34 -13.91 -12.25
C SER A 178 13.03 -12.65 -13.07
N TYR A 179 11.77 -12.42 -13.43
CA TYR A 179 11.35 -11.19 -14.12
C TYR A 179 11.68 -9.94 -13.30
N ILE A 180 11.37 -9.94 -11.99
CA ILE A 180 11.69 -8.84 -11.08
C ILE A 180 13.20 -8.56 -11.03
N SER A 181 14.00 -9.62 -10.88
CA SER A 181 15.47 -9.54 -10.84
C SER A 181 16.06 -9.01 -12.15
N THR A 182 15.68 -9.61 -13.29
CA THR A 182 16.21 -9.24 -14.62
C THR A 182 15.84 -7.81 -15.01
N LYS A 183 14.63 -7.34 -14.64
CA LYS A 183 14.19 -5.97 -14.91
C LYS A 183 14.64 -4.98 -13.83
N ASN A 184 15.35 -5.43 -12.80
CA ASN A 184 15.79 -4.64 -11.64
C ASN A 184 14.63 -3.83 -11.01
N ILE A 185 13.46 -4.48 -10.87
CA ILE A 185 12.27 -3.85 -10.29
C ILE A 185 12.49 -3.68 -8.78
N LYS A 186 12.17 -2.49 -8.27
CA LYS A 186 12.36 -2.07 -6.87
C LYS A 186 11.36 -0.97 -6.48
N GLY A 187 11.35 -0.59 -5.21
CA GLY A 187 10.43 0.41 -4.66
C GLY A 187 9.10 -0.23 -4.27
N ASN A 188 7.99 0.45 -4.49
CA ASN A 188 6.67 -0.09 -4.15
C ASN A 188 6.27 -1.20 -5.13
N VAL A 189 6.25 -2.44 -4.65
CA VAL A 189 5.86 -3.61 -5.44
C VAL A 189 4.84 -4.42 -4.65
N ILE A 190 3.74 -4.75 -5.30
CA ILE A 190 2.68 -5.64 -4.80
C ILE A 190 2.62 -6.86 -5.70
N LEU A 191 2.46 -8.04 -5.09
CA LEU A 191 2.06 -9.26 -5.78
C LEU A 191 0.76 -9.75 -5.14
N SER A 192 -0.30 -9.86 -5.92
CA SER A 192 -1.58 -10.37 -5.44
C SER A 192 -2.15 -11.45 -6.33
N GLY A 193 -3.02 -12.28 -5.76
CA GLY A 193 -3.64 -13.36 -6.51
C GLY A 193 -4.17 -14.46 -5.62
N ASP A 194 -4.96 -15.33 -6.22
CA ASP A 194 -5.14 -16.71 -5.78
C ASP A 194 -3.87 -17.50 -6.10
N MET A 195 -3.11 -17.80 -5.05
CA MET A 195 -1.85 -18.52 -5.14
C MET A 195 -1.98 -20.02 -4.87
N ASN A 196 -3.15 -20.51 -4.44
CA ASN A 196 -3.38 -21.92 -4.13
C ASN A 196 -2.30 -22.55 -3.22
N LEU A 197 -1.79 -21.79 -2.24
CA LEU A 197 -0.72 -22.24 -1.33
C LEU A 197 -1.33 -22.79 -0.03
N TYR A 198 -0.94 -24.00 0.34
CA TYR A 198 -1.36 -24.70 1.56
C TYR A 198 -0.44 -24.37 2.73
N SER A 199 0.83 -24.05 2.47
CA SER A 199 1.79 -23.70 3.52
C SER A 199 2.93 -22.79 3.04
N ALA A 200 3.55 -22.09 3.98
CA ALA A 200 4.74 -21.28 3.74
C ALA A 200 5.99 -22.10 3.35
N SER A 201 5.99 -23.41 3.56
CA SER A 201 7.07 -24.31 3.11
C SER A 201 6.99 -24.68 1.64
N GLU A 202 5.89 -24.37 0.94
CA GLU A 202 5.82 -24.62 -0.49
C GLU A 202 6.84 -23.81 -1.28
N GLY A 203 7.43 -24.43 -2.30
CA GLY A 203 8.51 -23.83 -3.09
C GLY A 203 8.15 -22.47 -3.70
N ALA A 204 6.87 -22.23 -4.01
CA ALA A 204 6.39 -20.94 -4.48
C ALA A 204 6.51 -19.82 -3.42
N PHE A 205 6.06 -20.08 -2.19
CA PHE A 205 6.17 -19.08 -1.11
C PHE A 205 7.63 -18.84 -0.71
N VAL A 206 8.43 -19.91 -0.68
CA VAL A 206 9.89 -19.82 -0.47
C VAL A 206 10.53 -18.96 -1.57
N ALA A 207 10.17 -19.17 -2.84
CA ALA A 207 10.69 -18.36 -3.94
C ALA A 207 10.31 -16.87 -3.78
N PHE A 208 9.06 -16.56 -3.44
CA PHE A 208 8.64 -15.17 -3.25
C PHE A 208 9.35 -14.47 -2.08
N THR A 209 9.69 -15.20 -1.03
CA THR A 209 10.29 -14.65 0.21
C THR A 209 11.82 -14.75 0.24
N THR A 210 12.44 -15.40 -0.75
CA THR A 210 13.89 -15.50 -0.89
C THR A 210 14.42 -14.28 -1.67
N PRO A 211 15.48 -13.58 -1.17
CA PRO A 211 16.09 -12.48 -1.90
C PRO A 211 16.61 -12.86 -3.28
N VAL A 212 16.31 -12.03 -4.29
CA VAL A 212 16.82 -12.16 -5.66
C VAL A 212 17.43 -10.85 -6.16
N GLY A 213 18.32 -10.96 -7.15
CA GLY A 213 18.92 -9.81 -7.83
C GLY A 213 19.91 -9.03 -6.96
N SER A 214 20.55 -8.01 -7.55
CA SER A 214 21.57 -7.19 -6.88
C SER A 214 20.99 -6.28 -5.78
N ASN A 215 19.68 -6.06 -5.78
CA ASN A 215 18.96 -5.29 -4.78
C ASN A 215 18.40 -6.15 -3.63
N ASN A 216 18.67 -7.47 -3.62
CA ASN A 216 18.13 -8.42 -2.63
C ASN A 216 16.60 -8.32 -2.49
N PHE A 217 15.88 -8.13 -3.59
CA PHE A 217 14.43 -7.99 -3.58
C PHE A 217 13.78 -9.29 -3.11
N ARG A 218 12.79 -9.18 -2.23
CA ARG A 218 11.86 -10.26 -1.86
C ARG A 218 10.51 -9.67 -1.49
N PHE A 219 9.47 -10.49 -1.58
CA PHE A 219 8.17 -10.19 -1.03
C PHE A 219 8.09 -10.52 0.46
N TYR A 220 7.18 -9.83 1.13
CA TYR A 220 6.81 -10.02 2.52
C TYR A 220 5.30 -10.16 2.63
N ASP A 221 4.84 -11.02 3.53
CA ASP A 221 3.44 -11.07 3.94
C ASP A 221 3.16 -9.95 4.95
N PRO A 222 2.36 -8.91 4.62
CA PRO A 222 2.08 -7.80 5.54
C PRO A 222 1.37 -8.25 6.82
N LEU A 223 0.66 -9.38 6.80
CA LEU A 223 0.03 -9.95 7.99
C LEU A 223 1.02 -10.65 8.92
N ASN A 224 2.23 -10.96 8.44
CA ASN A 224 3.18 -11.82 9.12
C ASN A 224 2.55 -13.16 9.59
N ALA A 225 1.63 -13.71 8.77
CA ALA A 225 0.92 -14.95 9.07
C ALA A 225 1.57 -16.12 8.33
N VAL A 226 2.89 -16.29 8.49
CA VAL A 226 3.67 -17.32 7.80
C VAL A 226 3.50 -18.67 8.50
N GLY A 227 2.96 -19.68 7.80
CA GLY A 227 2.94 -21.06 8.29
C GLY A 227 2.05 -21.99 7.47
N SER A 228 1.49 -23.02 8.11
CA SER A 228 0.61 -24.01 7.46
C SER A 228 -0.84 -23.56 7.52
N TRP A 229 -1.36 -23.03 6.42
CA TRP A 229 -2.68 -22.41 6.34
C TRP A 229 -3.81 -23.41 6.19
N HIS A 230 -3.56 -24.51 5.47
CA HIS A 230 -4.60 -25.49 5.17
C HIS A 230 -5.12 -26.22 6.41
N SER A 231 -6.44 -26.25 6.54
CA SER A 231 -7.17 -26.98 7.57
C SER A 231 -6.53 -26.79 8.95
N ASN A 232 -6.18 -25.53 9.25
CA ASN A 232 -5.50 -25.16 10.48
C ASN A 232 -6.26 -24.06 11.22
N TYR A 233 -6.88 -24.43 12.34
CA TYR A 233 -7.64 -23.52 13.18
C TYR A 233 -6.84 -22.29 13.64
N SER A 234 -5.51 -22.39 13.80
CA SER A 234 -4.67 -21.25 14.19
C SER A 234 -4.64 -20.14 13.13
N TYR A 235 -4.89 -20.48 11.86
CA TYR A 235 -4.90 -19.56 10.72
C TYR A 235 -6.32 -19.17 10.27
N ARG A 236 -7.37 -19.57 11.00
CA ARG A 236 -8.77 -19.28 10.66
C ARG A 236 -9.07 -17.81 10.35
N TYR A 237 -8.36 -16.88 10.97
CA TYR A 237 -8.54 -15.43 10.73
C TYR A 237 -8.07 -14.95 9.36
N VAL A 238 -7.31 -15.78 8.64
CA VAL A 238 -6.75 -15.45 7.33
C VAL A 238 -7.25 -16.38 6.22
N HIS A 239 -8.14 -17.33 6.52
CA HIS A 239 -8.72 -18.20 5.49
C HIS A 239 -9.61 -17.41 4.54
N THR A 240 -9.48 -17.73 3.26
CA THR A 240 -10.15 -17.09 2.13
C THR A 240 -11.01 -18.06 1.33
N GLN A 241 -10.83 -19.38 1.45
CA GLN A 241 -11.65 -20.38 0.76
C GLN A 241 -11.98 -21.55 1.72
N SER A 242 -13.14 -22.21 1.60
CA SER A 242 -14.31 -21.89 0.78
C SER A 242 -15.41 -21.16 1.55
N THR A 243 -16.14 -20.24 0.89
CA THR A 243 -17.31 -19.58 1.47
C THR A 243 -18.48 -20.51 1.80
N ARG A 244 -18.44 -21.79 1.38
CA ARG A 244 -19.51 -22.78 1.58
C ARG A 244 -18.99 -24.17 1.92
N THR A 245 -19.83 -24.98 2.56
CA THR A 245 -19.47 -26.33 3.02
C THR A 245 -19.93 -27.45 2.10
N VAL A 246 -20.97 -27.26 1.29
CA VAL A 246 -21.60 -28.34 0.51
C VAL A 246 -21.37 -28.16 -0.99
N ALA A 247 -20.88 -29.22 -1.65
CA ALA A 247 -20.58 -29.22 -3.08
C ALA A 247 -21.82 -29.20 -4.00
N SER A 248 -23.03 -29.48 -3.48
CA SER A 248 -24.27 -29.51 -4.27
C SER A 248 -24.81 -28.13 -4.66
N GLU A 249 -24.11 -27.04 -4.32
CA GLU A 249 -24.52 -25.66 -4.60
C GLU A 249 -23.96 -25.10 -5.91
N GLY A 250 -23.89 -25.94 -6.93
CA GLY A 250 -23.38 -25.59 -8.25
C GLY A 250 -21.91 -25.92 -8.42
N CYS A 251 -21.19 -25.11 -9.18
CA CYS A 251 -19.83 -25.42 -9.62
C CYS A 251 -18.72 -24.90 -8.72
N PHE A 252 -19.07 -24.39 -7.53
CA PHE A 252 -18.18 -23.78 -6.55
C PHE A 252 -17.40 -24.80 -5.73
N SER A 253 -16.18 -24.48 -5.33
CA SER A 253 -15.44 -25.30 -4.37
C SER A 253 -16.17 -25.32 -3.02
N ALA A 254 -16.14 -26.45 -2.34
CA ALA A 254 -16.74 -26.65 -1.02
C ALA A 254 -15.67 -27.04 0.01
N GLY A 255 -16.06 -27.21 1.27
CA GLY A 255 -15.14 -27.56 2.37
C GLY A 255 -15.22 -26.60 3.57
N GLY A 256 -15.76 -25.40 3.35
CA GLY A 256 -15.83 -24.33 4.35
C GLY A 256 -14.52 -23.54 4.47
N LEU A 257 -14.50 -22.48 5.28
CA LEU A 257 -13.35 -21.55 5.36
C LEU A 257 -12.17 -22.17 6.12
N ASP A 258 -11.33 -22.91 5.41
CA ASP A 258 -10.22 -23.69 5.96
C ASP A 258 -8.87 -23.51 5.23
N ASP A 259 -8.84 -22.71 4.17
CA ASP A 259 -7.64 -22.43 3.37
C ASP A 259 -7.36 -20.93 3.21
N ARG A 260 -6.08 -20.52 3.18
CA ARG A 260 -5.64 -19.17 2.76
C ARG A 260 -5.00 -19.26 1.38
N PHE A 261 -5.79 -19.04 0.34
CA PHE A 261 -5.29 -19.05 -1.04
C PHE A 261 -5.09 -17.67 -1.63
N ASP A 262 -5.78 -16.65 -1.13
CA ASP A 262 -5.69 -15.29 -1.66
C ASP A 262 -4.71 -14.44 -0.85
N PHE A 263 -3.75 -13.82 -1.54
CA PHE A 263 -2.69 -13.03 -0.92
C PHE A 263 -2.58 -11.64 -1.57
N ILE A 264 -2.13 -10.68 -0.76
CA ILE A 264 -1.47 -9.45 -1.21
C ILE A 264 -0.12 -9.38 -0.51
N LEU A 265 0.94 -9.81 -1.17
CA LEU A 265 2.32 -9.66 -0.71
C LEU A 265 2.88 -8.30 -1.14
N SER A 266 3.84 -7.78 -0.39
CA SER A 266 4.42 -6.45 -0.65
C SER A 266 5.94 -6.43 -0.52
N SER A 267 6.58 -5.44 -1.15
CA SER A 267 7.99 -5.13 -0.93
C SER A 267 8.23 -4.51 0.45
N ASN A 268 9.47 -4.59 0.94
CA ASN A 268 9.86 -3.90 2.16
C ASN A 268 9.66 -2.38 2.07
N ASP A 269 9.74 -1.78 0.89
CA ASP A 269 9.51 -0.35 0.71
C ASP A 269 8.10 0.08 1.14
N ILE A 270 7.08 -0.74 0.86
CA ILE A 270 5.71 -0.50 1.31
C ILE A 270 5.62 -0.71 2.83
N LEU A 271 6.21 -1.78 3.35
CA LEU A 271 6.19 -2.05 4.79
C LEU A 271 6.91 -0.96 5.59
N ALA A 272 8.02 -0.42 5.08
CA ALA A 272 8.85 0.57 5.72
C ALA A 272 8.38 2.02 5.44
N GLY A 273 7.76 2.28 4.30
CA GLY A 273 7.38 3.63 3.87
C GLY A 273 8.47 4.37 3.09
N THR A 274 9.47 3.67 2.57
CA THR A 274 10.71 4.30 2.04
C THR A 274 10.56 4.84 0.63
N SER A 275 9.49 4.47 -0.08
CA SER A 275 9.20 4.90 -1.45
C SER A 275 7.87 5.66 -1.58
N GLY A 276 7.45 6.36 -0.51
CA GLY A 276 6.26 7.24 -0.52
C GLY A 276 4.91 6.55 -0.31
N ILE A 277 4.88 5.21 -0.30
CA ILE A 277 3.73 4.39 0.09
C ILE A 277 4.07 3.64 1.37
N LYS A 278 3.18 3.65 2.35
CA LYS A 278 3.35 2.96 3.64
C LYS A 278 2.17 2.05 3.92
N PHE A 279 2.45 0.80 4.30
CA PHE A 279 1.44 -0.14 4.79
C PHE A 279 0.65 0.44 5.97
N TYR A 280 -0.68 0.28 5.93
CA TYR A 280 -1.57 0.73 7.00
C TYR A 280 -2.37 -0.42 7.62
N SER A 281 -3.06 -1.23 6.82
CA SER A 281 -3.86 -2.35 7.33
C SER A 281 -4.05 -3.44 6.30
N TYR A 282 -4.27 -4.67 6.74
CA TYR A 282 -4.66 -5.80 5.90
C TYR A 282 -5.82 -6.54 6.57
N LYS A 283 -6.82 -6.97 5.79
CA LYS A 283 -7.87 -7.87 6.26
C LYS A 283 -8.39 -8.79 5.15
N THR A 284 -8.88 -9.96 5.52
CA THR A 284 -9.77 -10.76 4.69
C THR A 284 -11.21 -10.35 5.00
N LEU A 285 -11.98 -9.92 4.00
CA LEU A 285 -13.32 -9.37 4.23
C LEU A 285 -14.28 -10.47 4.74
N GLY A 286 -14.95 -10.22 5.86
CA GLY A 286 -15.90 -11.16 6.45
C GLY A 286 -15.27 -12.31 7.24
N GLN A 287 -13.94 -12.42 7.28
CA GLN A 287 -13.25 -13.43 8.07
C GLN A 287 -12.96 -12.90 9.47
N ASP A 288 -13.74 -13.34 10.45
CA ASP A 288 -13.61 -13.02 11.87
C ASP A 288 -13.07 -14.19 12.70
N GLY A 289 -12.79 -15.33 12.05
CA GLY A 289 -12.31 -16.56 12.68
C GLY A 289 -13.39 -17.43 13.33
N ASN A 290 -14.67 -17.13 13.15
CA ASN A 290 -15.78 -17.89 13.76
C ASN A 290 -16.35 -19.00 12.85
N ARG A 291 -15.82 -19.15 11.63
CA ARG A 291 -16.37 -20.02 10.57
C ARG A 291 -15.35 -21.01 10.02
N TYR A 292 -14.41 -21.44 10.85
CA TYR A 292 -13.46 -22.49 10.49
C TYR A 292 -14.22 -23.76 10.05
N ASN A 293 -13.94 -24.26 8.84
CA ASN A 293 -14.68 -25.35 8.16
C ASN A 293 -16.19 -25.08 8.01
N GLY A 294 -16.60 -23.80 8.08
CA GLY A 294 -17.98 -23.36 8.01
C GLY A 294 -18.24 -22.48 6.78
N SER A 295 -19.52 -22.21 6.53
CA SER A 295 -19.95 -21.25 5.50
C SER A 295 -19.76 -19.82 5.98
N ILE A 296 -19.48 -18.86 5.09
CA ILE A 296 -19.39 -17.41 5.42
C ILE A 296 -20.68 -16.86 6.06
N THR A 297 -21.81 -17.54 5.89
CA THR A 297 -23.11 -17.14 6.45
C THR A 297 -23.50 -17.91 7.72
N SER A 298 -22.75 -18.93 8.14
CA SER A 298 -23.10 -19.77 9.30
C SER A 298 -21.90 -20.08 10.21
N PRO A 299 -21.94 -19.67 11.50
CA PRO A 299 -22.98 -18.86 12.13
C PRO A 299 -23.07 -17.45 11.50
N THR A 300 -24.15 -16.70 11.77
CA THR A 300 -24.37 -15.35 11.20
C THR A 300 -23.14 -14.47 11.30
N ASN A 301 -22.73 -13.85 10.19
CA ASN A 301 -21.60 -12.93 10.14
C ASN A 301 -21.96 -11.55 10.70
N THR A 302 -21.35 -11.20 11.83
CA THR A 302 -21.54 -9.91 12.51
C THR A 302 -20.38 -8.95 12.26
N SER A 303 -19.31 -9.38 11.56
CA SER A 303 -18.16 -8.51 11.22
C SER A 303 -18.42 -7.62 10.02
N ILE A 304 -19.44 -7.95 9.22
CA ILE A 304 -19.89 -7.24 8.03
C ILE A 304 -21.43 -7.24 7.98
N PRO A 305 -22.03 -6.29 7.23
CA PRO A 305 -23.47 -6.30 6.98
C PRO A 305 -23.96 -7.62 6.35
N THR A 306 -25.18 -8.04 6.69
CA THR A 306 -25.75 -9.32 6.23
C THR A 306 -25.87 -9.41 4.70
N ASP A 307 -26.22 -8.32 4.04
CA ASP A 307 -26.26 -8.22 2.58
C ASP A 307 -24.86 -8.41 1.95
N VAL A 308 -23.80 -7.89 2.59
CA VAL A 308 -22.42 -8.12 2.16
C VAL A 308 -22.01 -9.58 2.39
N ALA A 309 -22.39 -10.21 3.51
CA ALA A 309 -22.10 -11.62 3.74
C ALA A 309 -22.79 -12.53 2.72
N ASN A 310 -24.06 -12.26 2.41
CA ASN A 310 -24.81 -12.98 1.37
C ASN A 310 -24.23 -12.73 -0.03
N ALA A 311 -23.78 -11.50 -0.32
CA ALA A 311 -23.12 -11.20 -1.57
C ALA A 311 -21.78 -11.94 -1.70
N LEU A 312 -20.98 -12.03 -0.63
CA LEU A 312 -19.74 -12.82 -0.63
C LEU A 312 -20.03 -14.29 -0.94
N TYR A 313 -21.06 -14.86 -0.32
CA TYR A 313 -21.50 -16.23 -0.59
C TYR A 313 -21.95 -16.43 -2.04
N GLY A 314 -22.77 -15.52 -2.57
CA GLY A 314 -23.29 -15.61 -3.93
C GLY A 314 -22.25 -15.30 -5.02
N MET A 315 -21.21 -14.53 -4.70
CA MET A 315 -20.23 -14.07 -5.67
C MET A 315 -19.18 -15.13 -6.01
N SER A 316 -18.59 -15.75 -4.98
CA SER A 316 -17.41 -16.60 -5.14
C SER A 316 -17.31 -17.63 -4.01
N ASP A 317 -16.60 -18.71 -4.24
CA ASP A 317 -16.07 -19.59 -3.19
C ASP A 317 -14.88 -18.96 -2.45
N HIS A 318 -14.34 -17.83 -2.92
CA HIS A 318 -13.32 -17.06 -2.24
C HIS A 318 -13.86 -15.85 -1.45
N LEU A 319 -13.08 -15.38 -0.50
CA LEU A 319 -13.21 -14.09 0.17
C LEU A 319 -12.15 -13.11 -0.36
N PRO A 320 -12.50 -11.83 -0.59
CA PRO A 320 -11.53 -10.85 -1.01
C PRO A 320 -10.60 -10.44 0.12
N VAL A 321 -9.33 -10.26 -0.22
CA VAL A 321 -8.32 -9.69 0.69
C VAL A 321 -8.11 -8.21 0.37
N VAL A 322 -8.06 -7.38 1.40
CA VAL A 322 -8.00 -5.92 1.31
C VAL A 322 -6.80 -5.40 2.07
N MET A 323 -5.87 -4.78 1.35
CA MET A 323 -4.75 -4.04 1.91
C MET A 323 -5.00 -2.53 1.75
N LYS A 324 -4.83 -1.78 2.82
CA LYS A 324 -4.78 -0.31 2.77
C LYS A 324 -3.35 0.16 2.97
N VAL A 325 -2.97 1.13 2.17
CA VAL A 325 -1.70 1.85 2.30
C VAL A 325 -1.98 3.34 2.39
N THR A 326 -1.15 4.06 3.12
CA THR A 326 -1.11 5.52 3.05
C THR A 326 -0.08 5.95 2.02
N TYR A 327 -0.33 7.08 1.39
CA TYR A 327 0.65 7.75 0.56
C TYR A 327 0.60 9.24 0.83
N SER A 328 1.74 9.89 0.73
CA SER A 328 1.84 11.33 0.89
C SER A 328 2.88 11.86 -0.06
N SER A 329 2.53 12.94 -0.76
CA SER A 329 3.48 13.80 -1.47
C SER A 329 4.16 14.80 -0.54
N ALA A 330 3.91 14.75 0.77
CA ALA A 330 4.67 15.57 1.71
C ALA A 330 6.13 15.16 1.55
N PRO A 331 6.98 16.07 1.06
CA PRO A 331 8.36 15.72 0.82
C PRO A 331 8.97 15.36 2.17
N THR A 332 9.41 14.11 2.33
CA THR A 332 10.50 13.80 3.26
C THR A 332 11.81 14.43 2.79
N GLN A 333 11.82 15.09 1.63
CA GLN A 333 12.83 16.07 1.31
C GLN A 333 12.60 17.33 2.16
N VAL A 334 13.51 17.55 3.12
CA VAL A 334 13.97 18.92 3.36
C VAL A 334 14.33 19.46 1.98
N ASN A 335 13.65 20.50 1.49
CA ASN A 335 14.12 21.26 0.34
C ASN A 335 15.61 21.52 0.61
N THR A 336 16.51 20.82 -0.09
CA THR A 336 17.88 21.26 -0.21
C THR A 336 17.75 22.55 -0.99
N GLU A 337 17.66 23.67 -0.27
CA GLU A 337 17.62 24.98 -0.89
C GLU A 337 18.77 25.03 -1.90
N LYS A 338 18.43 25.33 -3.16
CA LYS A 338 19.38 25.44 -4.27
C LYS A 338 20.50 26.46 -4.02
N ASN A 339 20.47 27.16 -2.89
CA ASN A 339 21.46 28.12 -2.43
C ASN A 339 22.08 27.61 -1.14
N GLN A 340 23.18 26.84 -1.23
CA GLN A 340 23.95 26.44 -0.05
C GLN A 340 24.40 27.70 0.70
N VAL A 341 23.97 27.84 1.96
CA VAL A 341 24.54 28.85 2.88
C VAL A 341 25.82 28.27 3.49
N SER A 342 26.94 28.95 3.33
CA SER A 342 28.20 28.57 3.97
C SER A 342 28.29 29.16 5.37
N ILE A 343 28.40 28.30 6.38
CA ILE A 343 28.43 28.67 7.80
C ILE A 343 29.65 28.03 8.47
N LEU A 344 30.47 28.84 9.12
CA LEU A 344 31.53 28.41 10.04
C LEU A 344 30.99 28.47 11.47
N TYR A 345 31.25 27.43 12.25
CA TYR A 345 30.86 27.36 13.65
C TYR A 345 31.74 26.41 14.45
N ASN A 346 31.88 26.65 15.76
CA ASN A 346 32.57 25.73 16.65
C ASN A 346 31.64 24.58 17.07
N ASN A 347 32.15 23.36 16.95
CA ASN A 347 31.46 22.15 17.35
C ASN A 347 32.52 21.07 17.69
N PRO A 348 32.52 20.45 18.89
CA PRO A 348 31.55 20.60 19.99
C PRO A 348 31.52 22.01 20.62
N VAL A 349 30.42 22.34 21.29
CA VAL A 349 30.23 23.61 22.02
C VAL A 349 30.09 23.36 23.52
N TYR A 350 30.73 24.21 24.33
CA TYR A 350 30.49 24.29 25.77
C TYR A 350 29.45 25.37 26.05
N ASN A 351 29.84 26.63 26.26
CA ASN A 351 28.87 27.67 26.63
C ASN A 351 28.52 28.62 25.49
N THR A 352 29.38 28.79 24.50
CA THR A 352 29.18 29.80 23.44
C THR A 352 29.38 29.19 22.07
N LEU A 353 28.33 29.23 21.25
CA LEU A 353 28.36 28.85 19.84
C LEU A 353 28.63 30.10 19.00
N ASN A 354 29.76 30.10 18.31
CA ASN A 354 30.15 31.10 17.33
C ASN A 354 29.51 30.69 16.00
N VAL A 355 28.72 31.56 15.40
CA VAL A 355 28.12 31.35 14.08
C VAL A 355 28.60 32.46 13.15
N GLN A 356 29.29 32.10 12.07
CA GLN A 356 29.74 33.04 11.05
C GLN A 356 29.27 32.58 9.67
N ILE A 357 28.65 33.49 8.90
CA ILE A 357 28.27 33.24 7.51
C ILE A 357 29.38 33.71 6.56
N LEU A 358 29.57 33.00 5.46
CA LEU A 358 30.51 33.36 4.37
C LEU A 358 29.75 33.90 3.16
N GLU A 359 28.71 34.70 3.41
CA GLU A 359 27.75 35.14 2.41
C GLU A 359 27.69 36.67 2.35
N ASN A 360 27.35 37.24 1.18
CA ASN A 360 27.16 38.69 0.99
C ASN A 360 25.78 39.17 1.51
N THR A 361 25.43 38.79 2.73
CA THR A 361 24.22 39.20 3.45
C THR A 361 24.50 39.20 4.95
N SER A 362 23.50 39.45 5.79
CA SER A 362 23.61 39.43 7.25
C SER A 362 22.63 38.44 7.89
N ILE A 363 22.96 37.99 9.10
CA ILE A 363 22.13 37.09 9.88
C ILE A 363 20.92 37.86 10.40
N LYS A 364 19.73 37.36 10.07
CA LYS A 364 18.44 37.89 10.52
C LYS A 364 18.04 37.32 11.88
N ALA A 365 18.24 36.01 12.08
CA ALA A 365 17.89 35.32 13.31
C ALA A 365 18.65 33.99 13.42
N ILE A 366 18.86 33.56 14.67
CA ILE A 366 19.36 32.22 15.01
C ILE A 366 18.36 31.56 15.97
N ASN A 367 17.84 30.40 15.60
CA ASN A 367 16.94 29.61 16.44
C ASN A 367 17.62 28.29 16.83
N VAL A 368 17.56 27.92 18.11
CA VAL A 368 18.11 26.67 18.63
C VAL A 368 16.97 25.78 19.07
N TYR A 369 17.01 24.53 18.64
CA TYR A 369 16.01 23.52 18.94
C TYR A 369 16.64 22.29 19.60
N ASN A 370 15.86 21.63 20.46
CA ASN A 370 16.18 20.28 20.91
C ASN A 370 15.82 19.24 19.81
N LEU A 371 16.19 17.97 20.03
CA LEU A 371 15.90 16.88 19.07
C LEU A 371 14.41 16.59 18.86
N LEU A 372 13.53 17.02 19.78
CA LEU A 372 12.08 16.89 19.65
C LEU A 372 11.47 18.03 18.82
N GLY A 373 12.27 19.01 18.39
CA GLY A 373 11.83 20.15 17.59
C GLY A 373 11.34 21.36 18.40
N ASN A 374 11.46 21.34 19.74
CA ASN A 374 11.08 22.48 20.57
C ASN A 374 12.15 23.59 20.45
N CYS A 375 11.73 24.81 20.15
CA CYS A 375 12.62 25.98 20.13
C CYS A 375 12.99 26.36 21.57
N ILE A 376 14.27 26.22 21.93
CA ILE A 376 14.79 26.50 23.27
C ILE A 376 15.47 27.87 23.36
N LEU A 377 15.90 28.44 22.23
CA LEU A 377 16.48 29.78 22.17
C LEU A 377 16.17 30.43 20.82
N ASN A 378 15.85 31.73 20.84
CA ASN A 378 15.73 32.57 19.65
C ASN A 378 16.56 33.83 19.88
N LEU A 379 17.49 34.11 18.96
CA LEU A 379 18.36 35.26 18.98
C LEU A 379 18.18 36.08 17.70
N ILE A 380 17.93 37.37 17.85
CA ILE A 380 17.91 38.36 16.76
C ILE A 380 19.15 39.23 16.93
N PRO A 381 20.17 39.10 16.06
CA PRO A 381 21.38 39.89 16.18
C PRO A 381 21.14 41.38 15.95
N GLU A 382 22.06 42.22 16.43
CA GLU A 382 22.13 43.63 16.06
C GLU A 382 22.32 43.81 14.55
N SER A 383 21.88 44.96 14.02
CA SER A 383 21.75 45.23 12.59
C SER A 383 23.02 44.89 11.81
N ASN A 384 22.89 44.08 10.75
CA ASN A 384 23.94 43.72 9.79
C ASN A 384 25.08 42.80 10.28
N SER A 385 24.87 42.00 11.32
CA SER A 385 25.89 41.03 11.80
C SER A 385 26.08 39.83 10.86
N GLN A 386 27.32 39.54 10.47
CA GLN A 386 27.71 38.29 9.77
C GLN A 386 28.32 37.24 10.68
N LYS A 387 28.66 37.63 11.91
CA LYS A 387 29.15 36.77 12.98
C LYS A 387 28.33 37.05 14.24
N VAL A 388 27.90 35.98 14.90
CA VAL A 388 27.06 36.05 16.10
C VAL A 388 27.52 34.98 17.08
N ASP A 389 27.70 35.39 18.33
CA ASP A 389 27.97 34.48 19.44
C ASP A 389 26.66 34.20 20.18
N VAL A 390 26.34 32.92 20.32
CA VAL A 390 25.10 32.42 20.91
C VAL A 390 25.43 31.79 22.26
N ASP A 391 24.89 32.35 23.34
CA ASP A 391 25.01 31.77 24.67
C ASP A 391 24.10 30.54 24.81
N LEU A 392 24.73 29.39 25.06
CA LEU A 392 24.12 28.08 25.27
C LEU A 392 24.37 27.56 26.69
N SER A 393 24.79 28.40 27.64
CA SER A 393 25.01 28.01 29.04
C SER A 393 23.76 27.40 29.69
N GLY A 394 22.56 27.87 29.31
CA GLY A 394 21.27 27.34 29.76
C GLY A 394 20.70 26.18 28.93
N ALA A 395 21.39 25.74 27.86
CA ALA A 395 20.90 24.67 26.99
C ALA A 395 21.28 23.27 27.51
N PRO A 396 20.44 22.24 27.31
CA PRO A 396 20.75 20.88 27.73
C PRO A 396 21.94 20.31 26.96
N THR A 397 22.70 19.42 27.61
CA THR A 397 23.76 18.65 26.95
C THR A 397 23.18 17.68 25.92
N GLY A 398 23.95 17.39 24.87
CA GLY A 398 23.54 16.53 23.77
C GLY A 398 23.44 17.25 22.44
N VAL A 399 22.64 16.70 21.52
CA VAL A 399 22.51 17.22 20.17
C VAL A 399 21.47 18.34 20.11
N LEU A 400 21.87 19.48 19.55
CA LEU A 400 21.02 20.62 19.24
C LEU A 400 20.95 20.84 17.74
N LEU A 401 19.82 21.35 17.25
CA LEU A 401 19.64 21.82 15.89
C LEU A 401 19.63 23.35 15.90
N VAL A 402 20.47 23.99 15.09
CA VAL A 402 20.58 25.44 15.03
C VAL A 402 20.22 25.92 13.63
N GLU A 403 19.12 26.64 13.51
CA GLU A 403 18.66 27.27 12.27
C GLU A 403 19.18 28.71 12.20
N VAL A 404 19.94 29.02 11.15
CA VAL A 404 20.44 30.36 10.84
C VAL A 404 19.63 30.91 9.66
N ARG A 405 18.95 32.04 9.87
CA ARG A 405 18.17 32.74 8.84
C ARG A 405 18.88 34.01 8.43
N LEU A 406 18.94 34.29 7.14
CA LEU A 406 19.59 35.47 6.57
C LEU A 406 18.56 36.54 6.17
N ASN A 407 19.00 37.79 6.03
CA ASN A 407 18.12 38.90 5.65
C ASN A 407 17.62 38.82 4.20
N ASP A 408 18.32 38.09 3.33
CA ASP A 408 17.91 37.84 1.95
C ASP A 408 16.90 36.69 1.79
N GLY A 409 16.45 36.10 2.91
CA GLY A 409 15.44 35.05 2.95
C GLY A 409 15.99 33.62 2.95
N ARG A 410 17.30 33.41 2.70
CA ARG A 410 17.92 32.09 2.78
C ARG A 410 18.03 31.61 4.23
N LYS A 411 18.09 30.28 4.41
CA LYS A 411 18.31 29.68 5.74
C LYS A 411 19.08 28.36 5.66
N LYS A 412 19.70 27.98 6.78
CA LYS A 412 20.35 26.66 6.93
C LYS A 412 20.27 26.18 8.37
N THR A 413 20.03 24.88 8.53
CA THR A 413 20.07 24.21 9.83
C THR A 413 21.36 23.41 9.95
N ILE A 414 22.09 23.61 11.05
CA ILE A 414 23.31 22.87 11.39
C ILE A 414 23.07 22.04 12.66
N LYS A 415 23.79 20.93 12.78
CA LYS A 415 23.79 20.08 13.97
C LYS A 415 24.98 20.44 14.85
N VAL A 416 24.72 20.71 16.13
CA VAL A 416 25.72 21.09 17.13
C VAL A 416 25.66 20.12 18.31
N LEU A 417 26.81 19.70 18.81
CA LEU A 417 26.96 18.85 19.99
C LEU A 417 27.34 19.74 21.19
N LYS A 418 26.41 19.91 22.13
CA LYS A 418 26.63 20.60 23.41
C LYS A 418 27.19 19.61 24.43
N GLN A 419 28.37 19.92 24.97
CA GLN A 419 29.00 19.16 26.06
C GLN A 419 28.73 19.78 27.42
#